data_AF-A0A968Y6G4-F1
#
_entry.id   AF-A0A968Y6G4-F1
#
_cell.length_a   1.000
_cell.length_b   1.000
_cell.length_c   1.000
_cell.angle_alpha   90.00
_cell.angle_beta   90.00
_cell.angle_gamma   90.00
#
_symmetry.space_group_name_H-M   'P 1'
#
loop_
_entity.id
_entity.type
_entity.pdbx_description
1 polymer ?
#
loop_
_entity_poly.entity_id
_entity_poly.type
_entity_poly.pdbx_seq_one_letter_code
_entity_poly.pdbx_strand_id
1 'polypeptide(L)' 'MKQFRIIIEKHPDGYVAYPLGIKGAVVGEGNTYEEALADVKSAIRCYIEIFGKEIMENEPPAIETFLVEAEVAI' A
#
# COMPACT_ATOMS: atom_id res chain seq x y z
N MET A 1 7.50 10.67 -12.39
CA MET A 1 7.17 9.34 -11.84
C MET A 1 7.43 9.38 -10.34
N LYS A 2 6.47 8.99 -9.51
CA LYS A 2 6.62 8.93 -8.05
C LYS A 2 6.79 7.48 -7.64
N GLN A 3 7.75 7.19 -6.76
CA GLN A 3 7.93 5.86 -6.18
C GLN A 3 7.12 5.74 -4.90
N PHE A 4 6.48 4.58 -4.73
CA PHE A 4 5.76 4.21 -3.51
C PHE A 4 6.44 3.02 -2.87
N ARG A 5 6.57 3.06 -1.54
CA ARG A 5 6.94 1.88 -0.78
C ARG A 5 5.68 1.05 -0.59
N ILE A 6 5.72 -0.22 -0.98
CA ILE A 6 4.59 -1.15 -0.93
C ILE A 6 5.04 -2.34 -0.08
N ILE A 7 4.23 -2.71 0.91
CA ILE A 7 4.38 -3.95 1.67
C ILE A 7 3.55 -5.01 0.96
N ILE A 8 4.12 -6.21 0.83
CA ILE A 8 3.42 -7.39 0.32
C ILE A 8 3.55 -8.49 1.36
N GLU A 9 2.40 -8.94 1.87
CA GLU A 9 2.28 -10.04 2.81
C GLU A 9 1.84 -11.30 2.07
N LYS A 10 2.46 -12.42 2.43
CA LYS A 10 2.05 -13.74 1.93
C LYS A 10 1.21 -14.43 2.98
N HIS A 11 0.01 -14.82 2.58
CA HIS A 11 -0.92 -15.59 3.38
C HIS A 11 -1.14 -17.00 2.76
N PRO A 12 -1.73 -17.95 3.50
CA PRO A 12 -2.03 -19.27 2.96
C PRO A 12 -2.97 -19.27 1.74
N ASP A 13 -3.83 -18.25 1.66
CA ASP A 13 -4.87 -18.02 0.66
C ASP A 13 -4.45 -17.07 -0.47
N GLY A 14 -3.27 -16.43 -0.38
CA GLY A 14 -2.78 -15.53 -1.43
C GLY A 14 -1.78 -14.51 -0.94
N TYR A 15 -1.75 -13.36 -1.60
CA TYR A 15 -0.92 -12.22 -1.28
C TYR A 15 -1.78 -10.98 -1.11
N VAL A 16 -1.45 -10.18 -0.10
CA VAL A 16 -2.08 -8.89 0.19
C VAL A 16 -1.00 -7.82 0.10
N ALA A 17 -1.30 -6.71 -0.58
CA ALA A 17 -0.36 -5.64 -0.83
C ALA A 17 -0.97 -4.28 -0.47
N TYR A 18 -0.19 -3.42 0.20
CA TYR A 18 -0.64 -2.08 0.55
C TYR A 18 0.51 -1.06 0.55
N PRO A 19 0.23 0.20 0.15
CA PRO A 19 1.23 1.25 0.10
C PRO A 19 1.43 1.92 1.46
N LEU A 20 2.66 2.36 1.72
CA LEU A 20 3.00 3.17 2.88
C LEU A 20 2.95 4.66 2.54
N GLY A 21 2.51 5.46 3.52
CA GLY A 21 2.44 6.92 3.38
C GLY A 21 1.31 7.42 2.48
N ILE A 22 0.25 6.61 2.30
CA ILE A 22 -1.01 7.04 1.69
C ILE A 22 -2.08 7.01 2.77
N LYS A 23 -2.76 8.13 3.01
CA LYS A 23 -3.97 8.18 3.84
C LYS A 23 -5.13 7.51 3.10
N GLY A 24 -5.76 6.53 3.74
CA GLY A 24 -6.93 5.82 3.19
C GLY A 24 -6.72 4.31 3.09
N ALA A 25 -7.75 3.62 2.61
CA ALA A 25 -7.72 2.17 2.41
C ALA A 25 -7.35 1.86 0.96
N VAL A 26 -6.05 1.79 0.67
CA VAL A 26 -5.54 1.26 -0.60
C VAL A 26 -4.96 -0.11 -0.30
N VAL A 27 -5.63 -1.15 -0.78
CA VAL A 27 -5.23 -2.55 -0.66
C VAL A 27 -5.34 -3.19 -2.03
N GLY A 28 -4.42 -4.09 -2.35
CA GLY A 28 -4.53 -4.98 -3.48
C GLY A 28 -4.30 -6.43 -3.07
N GLU A 29 -4.91 -7.36 -3.78
CA GLU A 29 -4.87 -8.78 -3.48
C GLU A 29 -4.54 -9.60 -4.73
N GLY A 30 -4.02 -10.81 -4.56
CA GLY A 30 -3.74 -11.70 -5.68
C GLY A 30 -3.32 -13.09 -5.24
N ASN A 31 -3.40 -14.07 -6.13
CA ASN A 31 -2.91 -15.42 -5.85
C ASN A 31 -1.38 -15.50 -5.95
N THR A 32 -0.77 -14.54 -6.65
CA THR A 32 0.67 -14.41 -6.84
C THR A 32 1.19 -13.06 -6.37
N TYR A 33 2.50 -12.97 -6.15
CA TYR A 33 3.19 -11.73 -5.80
C TYR A 33 2.96 -10.66 -6.87
N GLU A 34 3.07 -11.05 -8.14
CA GLU A 34 2.92 -10.16 -9.29
C GLU A 34 1.49 -9.64 -9.43
N GLU A 35 0.49 -10.49 -9.18
CA GLU A 35 -0.93 -10.11 -9.17
C GLU A 35 -1.22 -9.07 -8.10
N ALA A 36 -0.84 -9.34 -6.84
CA ALA A 36 -1.07 -8.39 -5.74
C ALA A 36 -0.35 -7.05 -5.98
N LEU A 37 0.89 -7.10 -6.52
CA LEU A 37 1.63 -5.89 -6.88
C LEU A 37 0.97 -5.12 -8.04
N ALA A 38 0.41 -5.80 -9.03
CA ALA A 38 -0.30 -5.16 -10.13
C ALA A 38 -1.61 -4.52 -9.63
N ASP A 39 -2.31 -5.22 -8.74
CA ASP A 39 -3.59 -4.80 -8.19
C ASP A 39 -3.43 -3.54 -7.31
N VAL A 40 -2.49 -3.54 -6.36
CA VAL A 40 -2.23 -2.36 -5.53
C VAL A 40 -1.77 -1.16 -6.36
N LYS A 41 -0.99 -1.37 -7.44
CA LYS A 41 -0.63 -0.28 -8.37
C LYS A 41 -1.86 0.29 -9.07
N SER A 42 -2.85 -0.56 -9.39
CA SER A 42 -4.13 -0.13 -9.95
C SER A 42 -4.95 0.65 -8.94
N ALA A 43 -5.03 0.15 -7.70
CA ALA A 43 -5.73 0.81 -6.60
C ALA A 43 -5.14 2.20 -6.31
N ILE A 44 -3.81 2.36 -6.31
CA ILE A 44 -3.15 3.67 -6.16
C ILE A 44 -3.54 4.63 -7.29
N ARG A 45 -3.59 4.16 -8.55
CA ARG A 45 -4.00 5.01 -9.68
C ARG A 45 -5.46 5.44 -9.55
N CYS A 46 -6.35 4.51 -9.23
CA CYS A 46 -7.77 4.78 -9.00
C CYS A 46 -7.96 5.79 -7.86
N TYR A 47 -7.22 5.63 -6.76
CA TYR A 47 -7.25 6.57 -5.65
C TYR A 47 -6.84 7.98 -6.08
N ILE A 48 -5.76 8.13 -6.87
CA ILE A 48 -5.34 9.43 -7.43
C ILE A 48 -6.40 10.03 -8.36
N GLU A 49 -7.05 9.20 -9.17
CA GLU A 49 -8.09 9.65 -10.11
C GLU A 49 -9.33 10.16 -9.39
N ILE A 50 -9.75 9.50 -8.30
CA ILE A 50 -10.94 9.87 -7.53
C ILE A 50 -10.68 11.07 -6.61
N PHE A 51 -9.56 11.04 -5.88
CA PHE A 51 -9.27 11.99 -4.81
C PHE A 51 -8.36 13.14 -5.23
N GLY A 52 -7.78 13.06 -6.43
CA GLY A 52 -6.81 14.02 -6.94
C GLY A 52 -5.40 13.79 -6.37
N LYS A 53 -4.42 14.34 -7.09
CA LYS A 53 -2.99 14.22 -6.72
C LYS A 53 -2.65 14.96 -5.42
N GLU A 54 -3.43 15.99 -5.06
CA GLU A 54 -3.17 16.85 -3.92
C GLU A 54 -3.16 16.10 -2.59
N ILE A 55 -3.98 15.06 -2.45
CA ILE A 55 -4.00 14.21 -1.24
C ILE A 55 -2.66 13.47 -1.05
N MET A 56 -1.91 13.24 -2.13
CA MET A 56 -0.61 12.59 -2.07
C MET A 56 0.57 13.56 -2.09
N GLU A 57 0.35 14.83 -2.43
CA GLU A 57 1.39 15.88 -2.45
C GLU A 57 1.54 16.56 -1.10
N ASN A 58 0.46 16.64 -0.31
CA ASN A 58 0.48 17.25 1.01
C ASN A 58 1.16 16.38 2.08
N GLU A 59 1.40 15.10 1.79
CA GLU A 59 2.00 14.17 2.73
C GLU A 59 3.47 13.91 2.34
N PRO A 60 4.44 14.40 3.12
CA PRO A 60 5.85 14.11 2.85
C PRO A 60 6.09 12.61 2.95
N PRO A 61 6.91 12.03 2.06
CA PRO A 61 7.23 10.61 2.13
C PRO A 61 7.89 10.29 3.47
N ALA A 62 7.60 9.09 4.01
CA ALA A 62 8.24 8.61 5.21
C ALA A 62 9.77 8.54 5.00
N ILE A 63 10.53 9.24 5.86
CA ILE A 63 11.99 9.22 5.82
C ILE A 63 12.46 7.78 6.08
N GLU A 64 11.92 7.17 7.12
CA GLU A 64 12.18 5.77 7.51
C GLU A 64 10.88 5.03 7.81
N THR A 65 10.93 3.70 7.66
CA THR A 65 9.81 2.80 7.96
C THR A 65 10.37 1.58 8.66
N PHE A 66 9.77 1.19 9.78
CA PHE A 66 10.16 0.03 10.56
C PHE A 66 9.01 -0.98 10.56
N LEU A 67 9.35 -2.25 10.35
CA LEU A 67 8.46 -3.38 10.64
C LEU A 67 8.87 -3.93 12.01
N VAL A 68 7.95 -3.87 12.97
CA VAL A 68 8.21 -4.30 14.35
C VAL A 68 7.05 -5.15 14.85
N GLU A 69 7.37 -6.18 15.62
CA GLU A 69 6.37 -6.94 16.37
C GLU A 69 6.09 -6.21 17.69
N ALA A 70 4.82 -6.11 18.06
CA ALA A 70 4.39 -5.51 19.31
C ALA A 70 3.27 -6.34 19.92
N GLU A 71 3.34 -6.57 21.22
CA GLU A 71 2.27 -7.23 21.97
C GLU A 71 1.16 -6.23 22.29
N VAL A 72 -0.09 -6.61 22.03
CA VAL A 72 -1.28 -5.78 22.29
C VAL A 72 -2.25 -6.62 23.10
N ALA A 73 -2.78 -6.07 24.20
CA ALA A 73 -3.86 -6.70 24.96
C ALA A 73 -5.16 -6.63 24.15
N ILE A 74 -5.80 -7.78 23.93
CA ILE A 74 -7.06 -7.94 23.17
C ILE A 74 -8.21 -8.15 24.15
#